data_AF-A0A090IBX0-F1
#
_entry.id   AF-A0A090IBX0-F1
#
_cell.length_a   1.000
_cell.length_b   1.000
_cell.length_c   1.000
_cell.angle_alpha   90.00
_cell.angle_beta   90.00
_cell.angle_gamma   90.00
#
_symmetry.space_group_name_H-M   'P 1'
#
loop_
_entity.id
_entity.type
_entity.pdbx_description
1 polymer ?
#
loop_
_entity_poly.entity_id
_entity_poly.type
_entity_poly.pdbx_seq_one_letter_code
_entity_poly.pdbx_strand_id
1 'polypeptide(L)'
;MISLKGKLINFFEAPKGETKEGREYGGDCKIQVLGDISLQNGETKCDLVTLTAHDIADFKDHVGKEISIPIGVFVNGKNAAFFIPRGSKPEIFKTAASA
;
A
#
# COMPACT_ATOMS: atom_id res chain seq x y z
N MET A 1 7.47 11.99 -7.94
CA MET A 1 6.65 11.35 -6.89
C MET A 1 5.87 10.23 -7.54
N ILE A 2 5.88 9.03 -6.96
CA ILE A 2 5.12 7.89 -7.47
C ILE A 2 3.81 7.85 -6.69
N SER A 3 2.67 7.71 -7.38
CA SER A 3 1.37 7.55 -6.74
C SER A 3 0.84 6.17 -7.06
N LEU A 4 0.46 5.42 -6.03
CA LEU A 4 -0.19 4.15 -6.20
C LEU A 4 -1.70 4.38 -6.20
N LYS A 5 -2.33 3.96 -7.28
CA LYS A 5 -3.79 3.97 -7.43
C LYS A 5 -4.28 2.54 -7.32
N GLY A 6 -5.31 2.34 -6.52
CA GLY A 6 -5.91 1.04 -6.38
C GLY A 6 -6.95 1.01 -5.28
N LYS A 7 -7.57 -0.15 -5.10
CA LYS A 7 -8.59 -0.36 -4.09
C LYS A 7 -7.95 -0.78 -2.79
N LEU A 8 -8.20 -0.04 -1.71
CA LEU A 8 -7.76 -0.47 -0.38
C LEU A 8 -8.58 -1.70 0.03
N ILE A 9 -7.92 -2.85 0.14
CA ILE A 9 -8.59 -4.11 0.47
C ILE A 9 -8.57 -4.36 1.97
N ASN A 10 -7.42 -4.12 2.59
CA ASN A 10 -7.21 -4.49 3.99
C ASN A 10 -6.09 -3.66 4.63
N PHE A 11 -6.04 -3.66 5.95
CA PHE A 11 -4.92 -3.14 6.72
C PHE A 11 -4.67 -4.03 7.93
N PHE A 12 -3.42 -4.20 8.32
CA PHE A 12 -3.02 -5.04 9.45
C PHE A 12 -1.72 -4.53 10.07
N GLU A 13 -1.52 -4.77 11.35
CA GLU A 13 -0.25 -4.52 12.02
C GLU A 13 0.65 -5.74 11.84
N ALA A 14 1.90 -5.52 11.42
CA ALA A 14 2.86 -6.61 11.30
C ALA A 14 3.21 -7.15 12.70
N PRO A 15 3.25 -8.48 12.89
CA PRO A 15 3.57 -9.05 14.19
C PRO A 15 4.95 -8.60 14.64
N LYS A 16 5.03 -8.08 15.86
CA LYS A 16 6.29 -7.75 16.51
C LYS A 16 6.97 -9.03 17.00
N GLY A 17 8.26 -9.15 16.73
CA GLY A 17 9.08 -10.25 17.17
C GLY A 17 10.53 -9.82 17.35
N GLU A 18 11.31 -10.67 17.99
CA GLU A 18 12.75 -10.48 18.13
C GLU A 18 13.46 -11.53 17.26
N THR A 19 14.42 -11.11 16.44
CA THR A 19 15.27 -12.07 15.73
C THR A 19 16.20 -12.76 16.74
N LYS A 20 16.75 -13.92 16.39
CA LYS A 20 17.79 -14.58 17.19
C LYS A 20 19.04 -13.72 17.45
N GLU A 21 19.18 -12.61 16.73
CA GLU A 21 20.24 -11.60 16.89
C GLU A 21 19.86 -10.45 17.86
N GLY A 22 18.68 -10.49 18.50
CA GLY A 22 18.21 -9.43 19.39
C GLY A 22 17.70 -8.18 18.67
N ARG A 23 17.37 -8.28 17.36
CA ARG A 23 16.76 -7.17 16.62
C ARG A 23 15.25 -7.30 16.68
N GLU A 24 14.58 -6.31 17.28
CA GLU A 24 13.13 -6.17 17.21
C GLU A 24 12.73 -5.89 15.75
N TYR A 25 11.78 -6.67 15.23
CA TYR A 25 11.20 -6.49 13.90
C TYR A 25 9.68 -6.49 14.01
N GLY A 26 9.01 -5.66 13.19
CA GLY A 26 7.56 -5.56 13.17
C GLY A 26 7.01 -4.39 14.01
N GLY A 27 5.69 -4.40 14.25
CA GLY A 27 4.96 -3.24 14.78
C GLY A 27 4.62 -2.19 13.72
N ASP A 28 5.09 -2.37 12.49
CA ASP A 28 4.72 -1.51 11.37
C ASP A 28 3.27 -1.78 10.94
N CYS A 29 2.51 -0.71 10.77
CA CYS A 29 1.19 -0.77 10.17
C CYS A 29 1.33 -0.98 8.66
N LYS A 30 0.63 -1.99 8.12
CA LYS A 30 0.65 -2.33 6.71
C LYS A 30 -0.74 -2.20 6.12
N ILE A 31 -0.81 -1.68 4.91
CA ILE A 31 -2.04 -1.62 4.13
C ILE A 31 -1.88 -2.45 2.86
N GLN A 32 -2.96 -3.06 2.40
CA GLN A 32 -3.01 -3.88 1.20
C GLN A 32 -3.89 -3.19 0.18
N VAL A 33 -3.29 -2.76 -0.92
CA VAL A 33 -3.98 -2.09 -2.02
C VAL A 33 -3.94 -2.97 -3.25
N LEU A 34 -5.11 -3.25 -3.81
CA LEU A 34 -5.25 -3.99 -5.06
C LEU A 34 -5.13 -3.00 -6.22
N GLY A 35 -4.05 -3.13 -7.00
CA GLY A 35 -3.85 -2.38 -8.22
C GLY A 35 -4.03 -3.28 -9.44
N ASP A 36 -4.51 -2.70 -10.53
CA ASP A 36 -4.52 -3.31 -11.85
C ASP A 36 -3.20 -3.04 -12.57
N ILE A 37 -2.56 -4.10 -13.05
CA ILE A 37 -1.36 -4.05 -13.88
C ILE A 37 -1.74 -4.53 -15.27
N SER A 38 -1.73 -3.62 -16.23
CA SER A 38 -1.89 -3.95 -17.65
C SER A 38 -0.67 -4.73 -18.12
N LEU A 39 -0.89 -6.00 -18.46
CA LEU A 39 0.14 -6.84 -19.05
C LEU A 39 0.33 -6.46 -20.52
N GLN A 40 1.53 -6.69 -21.03
CA GLN A 40 1.89 -6.50 -22.44
C GLN A 40 0.99 -7.30 -23.40
N ASN A 41 0.36 -8.36 -22.89
CA ASN A 41 -0.56 -9.22 -23.63
C ASN A 41 -2.00 -8.65 -23.72
N GLY A 42 -2.25 -7.45 -23.19
CA GLY A 42 -3.58 -6.83 -23.17
C GLY A 42 -4.49 -7.28 -22.03
N GLU A 43 -4.05 -8.23 -21.20
CA GLU A 43 -4.79 -8.67 -20.01
C GLU A 43 -4.49 -7.77 -18.80
N THR A 44 -5.45 -7.69 -17.88
CA THR A 44 -5.28 -6.97 -16.61
C THR A 44 -5.01 -7.95 -15.49
N LYS A 45 -3.83 -7.85 -14.89
CA LYS A 45 -3.49 -8.59 -13.68
C LYS A 45 -3.82 -7.74 -12.45
N CYS A 46 -4.68 -8.24 -11.57
CA CYS A 46 -4.82 -7.66 -10.25
C CYS A 46 -3.63 -8.06 -9.39
N ASP A 47 -2.88 -7.08 -8.90
CA ASP A 47 -1.73 -7.28 -8.02
C ASP A 47 -2.01 -6.64 -6.67
N LEU A 48 -1.79 -7.41 -5.61
CA LEU A 48 -1.96 -6.93 -4.25
C LEU A 48 -0.63 -6.39 -3.76
N VAL A 49 -0.55 -5.08 -3.58
CA VAL A 49 0.63 -4.40 -3.10
C VAL A 49 0.46 -4.12 -1.61
N THR A 50 1.46 -4.56 -0.82
CA THR A 50 1.51 -4.27 0.61
C THR A 50 2.42 -3.08 0.86
N LEU A 51 1.88 -2.02 1.45
CA LEU A 51 2.58 -0.78 1.74
C LEU A 51 2.70 -0.59 3.25
N THR A 52 3.84 -0.07 3.70
CA THR A 52 3.99 0.35 5.10
C THR A 52 3.40 1.75 5.30
N ALA A 53 2.38 1.84 6.14
CA ALA A 53 1.70 3.08 6.52
C ALA A 53 2.15 3.54 7.90
N HIS A 54 2.36 4.84 8.07
CA HIS A 54 2.70 5.41 9.37
C HIS A 54 1.47 5.59 10.27
N ASP A 55 0.33 5.94 9.66
CA ASP A 55 -0.94 6.12 10.34
C ASP A 55 -2.02 5.35 9.56
N ILE A 56 -2.71 4.41 10.21
CA ILE A 56 -3.80 3.61 9.62
C ILE A 56 -5.17 4.24 9.84
N ALA A 57 -5.28 5.23 10.74
CA ALA A 57 -6.57 5.85 11.06
C ALA A 57 -7.12 6.59 9.84
N ASP A 58 -6.25 7.30 9.11
CA ASP A 58 -6.60 7.95 7.84
C ASP A 58 -7.06 6.94 6.77
N PHE A 59 -6.59 5.68 6.77
CA PHE A 59 -6.93 4.70 5.74
C PHE A 59 -8.15 3.85 6.08
N LYS A 60 -8.49 3.73 7.37
CA LYS A 60 -9.56 2.85 7.84
C LYS A 60 -10.94 3.22 7.27
N ASP A 61 -11.22 4.51 7.08
CA ASP A 61 -12.47 4.98 6.44
C ASP A 61 -12.53 4.70 4.93
N HIS A 62 -11.37 4.50 4.31
CA HIS A 62 -11.26 4.29 2.87
C HIS A 62 -11.17 2.82 2.46
N VAL A 63 -11.32 1.88 3.40
CA VAL A 63 -11.33 0.45 3.09
C VAL A 63 -12.51 0.13 2.17
N GLY A 64 -12.22 -0.61 1.10
CA GLY A 64 -13.16 -0.94 0.05
C GLY A 64 -13.36 0.17 -1.00
N LYS A 65 -12.71 1.33 -0.86
CA LYS A 65 -12.75 2.43 -1.84
C LYS A 65 -11.49 2.41 -2.71
N GLU A 66 -11.62 2.91 -3.93
CA GLU A 66 -10.47 3.24 -4.78
C GLU A 66 -9.82 4.52 -4.27
N ILE A 67 -8.53 4.44 -3.97
CA ILE A 67 -7.73 5.53 -3.44
C ILE A 67 -6.45 5.70 -4.24
N SER A 68 -5.97 6.94 -4.28
CA SER A 68 -4.67 7.32 -4.81
C SER A 68 -3.82 7.81 -3.64
N ILE A 69 -2.70 7.15 -3.40
CA ILE A 69 -1.80 7.49 -2.29
C ILE A 69 -0.42 7.78 -2.88
N PRO A 70 0.21 8.92 -2.55
CA PRO A 70 1.61 9.12 -2.88
C PRO A 70 2.46 8.14 -2.07
N ILE A 71 3.27 7.35 -2.76
CA ILE A 71 4.15 6.35 -2.15
C ILE A 71 5.62 6.67 -2.44
N GLY A 72 6.46 6.39 -1.45
CA GLY A 72 7.90 6.29 -1.62
C GLY A 72 8.28 4.85 -1.96
N VAL A 73 9.20 4.67 -2.90
CA VAL A 73 9.85 3.39 -3.15
C VAL A 73 11.31 3.52 -2.75
N PHE A 74 11.78 2.58 -1.95
CA PHE A 74 13.19 2.41 -1.63
C PHE A 74 13.65 1.07 -2.16
N VAL A 75 14.63 1.09 -3.07
CA VAL A 75 15.19 -0.13 -3.63
C VAL A 75 16.44 -0.49 -2.83
N ASN A 76 16.41 -1.63 -2.14
CA ASN A 76 17.56 -2.18 -1.45
C ASN A 76 18.04 -3.45 -2.16
N GLY A 77 19.04 -3.30 -3.04
CA GLY A 77 19.52 -4.37 -3.91
C GLY A 77 18.45 -4.79 -4.92
N LYS A 78 17.94 -6.03 -4.79
CA LYS A 78 16.89 -6.59 -5.66
C LYS A 78 15.47 -6.44 -5.11
N ASN A 79 15.31 -5.92 -3.89
CA ASN A 79 14.01 -5.79 -3.23
C ASN A 79 13.56 -4.33 -3.24
N ALA A 80 12.35 -4.07 -3.75
CA ALA A 80 11.70 -2.77 -3.64
C ALA A 80 10.80 -2.75 -2.40
N ALA A 81 11.11 -1.87 -1.45
CA ALA A 81 10.28 -1.59 -0.29
C ALA A 81 9.44 -0.34 -0.56
N PHE A 82 8.12 -0.46 -0.39
CA PHE A 82 7.20 0.64 -0.60
C PHE A 82 6.70 1.17 0.76
N PHE A 83 6.75 2.48 0.94
CA PHE A 83 6.34 3.14 2.18
C PHE A 83 5.55 4.41 1.89
N ILE A 84 4.70 4.81 2.84
CA ILE A 84 3.92 6.03 2.75
C ILE A 84 4.69 7.16 3.46
N PRO A 85 5.05 8.25 2.76
CA PRO A 85 5.73 9.38 3.40
C PRO A 85 4.86 10.00 4.49
N ARG A 86 5.48 10.45 5.60
CA ARG A 86 4.75 11.19 6.65
C ARG A 86 4.07 12.43 6.09
N GLY A 87 2.78 12.60 6.42
CA GLY A 87 1.93 13.68 5.92
C GLY A 87 1.19 13.36 4.61
N SER A 88 1.41 12.18 4.03
CA SER A 88 0.66 11.71 2.86
C SER A 88 -0.72 11.25 3.28
N LYS A 89 -1.75 11.81 2.65
CA LYS A 89 -3.14 11.41 2.87
C LYS A 89 -3.64 10.60 1.67
N PRO A 90 -4.44 9.54 1.89
CA PRO A 90 -5.15 8.88 0.81
C PRO A 90 -6.15 9.87 0.20
N GLU A 91 -6.11 10.04 -1.12
CA GLU A 91 -7.16 10.73 -1.84
C GLU A 91 -8.13 9.71 -2.43
N ILE A 92 -9.43 9.93 -2.28
CA ILE A 92 -10.43 9.05 -2.92
C ILE A 92 -10.32 9.25 -4.43
N PHE A 93 -9.89 8.20 -5.12
CA PHE A 93 -9.92 8.17 -6.57
C PHE A 93 -11.32 7.73 -6.96
N LYS A 94 -12.22 8.71 -7.12
CA LYS A 94 -13.58 8.42 -7.57
C LYS A 94 -13.52 8.00 -9.03
N THR A 95 -13.50 6.69 -9.27
CA THR A 95 -13.88 6.14 -10.56
C THR A 95 -15.34 6.54 -10.77
N ALA A 96 -15.55 7.54 -11.62
CA ALA A 96 -16.85 7.87 -12.15
C ALA A 96 -17.29 6.71 -13.04
N ALA A 97 -17.82 5.65 -12.41
CA ALA A 97 -18.75 4.78 -13.08
C ALA A 97 -20.02 5.62 -13.30
N SER A 98 -20.03 6.36 -14.40
CA SER A 98 -21.27 6.82 -15.02
C SER A 98 -22.12 5.58 -15.29
N ALA A 99 -23.22 5.46 -14.58
CA ALA A 99 -24.33 4.59 -14.90
C ALA A 99 -25.60 5.44 -14.83
#